data_AF-D0N901-F1
#
_entry.id   AF-D0N901-F1
#
_cell.length_a   1.000
_cell.length_b   1.000
_cell.length_c   1.000
_cell.angle_alpha   90.00
_cell.angle_beta   90.00
_cell.angle_gamma   90.00
#
_symmetry.space_group_name_H-M   'P 1'
#
loop_
_entity.id
_entity.type
_entity.pdbx_description
1 polymer ?
#
loop_
_entity_poly.entity_id
_entity_poly.type
_entity_poly.pdbx_seq_one_letter_code
_entity_poly.pdbx_strand_id
1 'polypeptide(L)'
;MSGFERILARVGGDALRSYCSSAIEDELRNLQTRMKTCLESVEQAMKVQEAVAKLDVPMSRENAATCAEIKRKYAKFSADLKGFVEEQRKLQAEAPEASPDDQQKQSEQQSRERVTKLLGKIQHRITRKRNDAWIDKNFADVETIASIIGDDDFAGPDKALRNELVLVLDHLISAVLLSPLTNQSTLEKMEKVLKKLADVHDDIDEYIKSSSELLTKKRAAQRVENTPQSDFLVKVERTAAAVAAAEAAGSDATYEVFVSDLPWGTTKEADVASYFGIAGAVVSVQMPTMADGSTVGVAIVRFATLEGMTLALRMDGYPFNGKNIRVVVHKSN
;
A
#
# COMPACT_ATOMS: atom_id res chain seq x y z
N MET A 1 42.22 13.46 -17.79
CA MET A 1 40.89 12.98 -18.20
C MET A 1 39.89 13.32 -17.12
N SER A 2 38.85 14.07 -17.49
CA SER A 2 37.70 14.37 -16.62
C SER A 2 37.07 13.06 -16.09
N GLY A 3 36.43 13.09 -14.91
CA GLY A 3 35.67 11.95 -14.40
C GLY A 3 34.64 11.44 -15.43
N PHE A 4 34.04 12.39 -16.19
CA PHE A 4 33.13 12.12 -17.29
C PHE A 4 33.79 11.32 -18.42
N GLU A 5 34.98 11.72 -18.88
CA GLU A 5 35.73 11.01 -19.94
C GLU A 5 36.13 9.59 -19.53
N ARG A 6 36.40 9.36 -18.23
CA ARG A 6 36.69 8.01 -17.70
C ARG A 6 35.47 7.09 -17.69
N ILE A 7 34.26 7.64 -17.53
CA ILE A 7 32.99 6.89 -17.57
C ILE A 7 32.61 6.60 -19.03
N LEU A 8 32.72 7.59 -19.91
CA LEU A 8 32.45 7.42 -21.35
C LEU A 8 33.36 6.36 -21.99
N ALA A 9 34.62 6.26 -21.56
CA ALA A 9 35.56 5.23 -22.03
C ALA A 9 35.23 3.81 -21.54
N ARG A 10 34.33 3.65 -20.56
CA ARG A 10 34.03 2.38 -19.88
C ARG A 10 32.62 1.85 -20.18
N VAL A 11 31.75 2.70 -20.72
CA VAL A 11 30.33 2.39 -21.00
C VAL A 11 30.13 2.37 -22.51
N GLY A 12 29.65 1.25 -23.05
CA GLY A 12 29.35 1.09 -24.48
C GLY A 12 27.86 0.88 -24.75
N GLY A 13 27.43 1.15 -25.99
CA GLY A 13 26.08 0.85 -26.46
C GLY A 13 24.98 1.72 -25.84
N ASP A 14 23.84 1.13 -25.51
CA ASP A 14 22.65 1.85 -25.05
C ASP A 14 22.80 2.46 -23.64
N ALA A 15 23.66 1.89 -22.80
CA ALA A 15 24.02 2.47 -21.51
C ALA A 15 24.75 3.81 -21.65
N LEU A 16 25.54 4.00 -22.72
CA LEU A 16 26.23 5.26 -23.01
C LEU A 16 25.22 6.33 -23.43
N ARG A 17 24.27 5.96 -24.31
CA ARG A 17 23.18 6.85 -24.73
C ARG A 17 22.30 7.28 -23.55
N SER A 18 21.91 6.35 -22.69
CA SER A 18 21.11 6.65 -21.49
C SER A 18 21.88 7.57 -20.53
N TYR A 19 23.16 7.29 -20.26
CA TYR A 19 23.98 8.14 -19.40
C TYR A 19 24.15 9.56 -19.95
N CYS A 20 24.45 9.70 -21.24
CA CYS A 20 24.57 11.01 -21.89
C CYS A 20 23.23 11.76 -21.88
N SER A 21 22.11 11.08 -22.14
CA SER A 21 20.77 11.69 -22.07
C SER A 21 20.47 12.20 -20.67
N SER A 22 20.66 11.38 -19.64
CA SER A 22 20.41 11.79 -18.25
C SER A 22 21.32 12.94 -17.80
N ALA A 23 22.60 12.93 -18.22
CA ALA A 23 23.53 14.03 -17.91
C ALA A 23 23.11 15.35 -18.58
N ILE A 24 22.66 15.29 -19.84
CA ILE A 24 22.13 16.46 -20.55
C ILE A 24 20.86 16.96 -19.86
N GLU A 25 19.95 16.06 -19.47
CA GLU A 25 18.73 16.43 -18.75
C GLU A 25 19.01 17.11 -17.40
N ASP A 26 20.00 16.63 -16.65
CA ASP A 26 20.39 17.24 -15.37
C ASP A 26 20.95 18.66 -15.57
N GLU A 27 21.80 18.85 -16.58
CA GLU A 27 22.31 20.18 -16.94
C GLU A 27 21.19 21.12 -17.42
N LEU A 28 20.23 20.60 -18.21
CA LEU A 28 19.05 21.37 -18.62
C LEU A 28 18.18 21.76 -17.43
N ARG A 29 17.95 20.85 -16.47
CA ARG A 29 17.22 21.15 -15.22
C ARG A 29 17.93 22.22 -14.39
N ASN A 30 19.25 22.14 -14.28
CA ASN A 30 20.06 23.14 -13.58
C ASN A 30 19.98 24.51 -14.27
N LEU A 31 20.13 24.54 -15.61
CA LEU A 31 19.99 25.76 -16.40
C LEU A 31 18.60 26.39 -16.24
N GLN A 32 17.53 25.58 -16.30
CA GLN A 32 16.16 26.04 -16.08
C GLN A 32 15.99 26.70 -14.71
N THR A 33 16.55 26.08 -13.66
CA THR A 33 16.51 26.63 -12.30
C THR A 33 17.22 27.98 -12.23
N ARG A 34 18.42 28.09 -12.81
CA ARG A 34 19.18 29.35 -12.86
C ARG A 34 18.46 30.43 -13.66
N MET A 35 17.83 30.08 -14.77
CA MET A 35 17.03 31.02 -15.57
C MET A 35 15.82 31.53 -14.78
N LYS A 36 15.16 30.66 -14.01
CA LYS A 36 14.04 31.06 -13.15
C LYS A 36 14.46 32.09 -12.09
N THR A 37 15.58 31.85 -11.39
CA THR A 37 16.12 32.80 -10.42
C THR A 37 16.51 34.13 -11.09
N CYS A 38 17.06 34.09 -12.31
CA CYS A 38 17.35 35.29 -13.08
C CYS A 38 16.08 36.09 -13.40
N LEU A 39 15.01 35.42 -13.84
CA LEU A 39 13.73 36.06 -14.12
C LEU A 39 13.14 36.74 -12.89
N GLU A 40 13.17 36.08 -11.73
CA GLU A 40 12.71 36.66 -10.45
C GLU A 40 13.51 37.92 -10.09
N SER A 41 14.84 37.89 -10.27
CA SER A 41 15.71 39.05 -10.05
C SER A 41 15.42 40.20 -11.01
N VAL A 42 15.16 39.91 -12.29
CA VAL A 42 14.78 40.91 -13.30
C VAL A 42 13.41 41.53 -12.98
N GLU A 43 12.44 40.73 -12.54
CA GLU A 43 11.13 41.22 -12.12
C GLU A 43 11.25 42.18 -10.93
N GLN A 44 12.10 41.86 -9.96
CA GLN A 44 12.40 42.74 -8.83
C GLN A 44 13.07 44.05 -9.30
N ALA A 45 14.02 43.97 -10.23
CA ALA A 45 14.67 45.15 -10.80
C ALA A 45 13.68 46.05 -11.57
N MET A 46 12.73 45.46 -12.30
CA MET A 46 11.66 46.21 -12.98
C MET A 46 10.74 46.94 -12.00
N LYS A 47 10.37 46.29 -10.88
CA LYS A 47 9.59 46.94 -9.79
C LYS A 47 10.32 48.13 -9.20
N VAL A 48 11.63 48.00 -8.96
CA VAL A 48 12.48 49.11 -8.49
C VAL A 48 12.52 50.23 -9.52
N GLN A 49 12.69 49.90 -10.81
CA GLN A 49 12.71 50.88 -11.89
C GLN A 49 11.37 51.65 -11.98
N GLU A 50 10.23 50.96 -11.85
CA GLU A 50 8.91 51.58 -11.86
C GLU A 50 8.70 52.49 -10.64
N ALA A 51 9.16 52.07 -9.46
CA ALA A 51 9.11 52.89 -8.24
C ALA A 51 9.99 54.15 -8.37
N VAL A 52 11.19 54.02 -8.92
CA VAL A 52 12.11 55.14 -9.19
C VAL A 52 11.49 56.12 -10.19
N ALA A 53 10.84 55.61 -11.24
CA ALA A 53 10.12 56.45 -12.21
C ALA A 53 8.94 57.21 -11.58
N LYS A 54 8.22 56.59 -10.63
CA LYS A 54 7.14 57.26 -9.88
C LYS A 54 7.65 58.34 -8.92
N LEU A 55 8.89 58.22 -8.46
CA LEU A 55 9.55 59.17 -7.55
C LEU A 55 10.31 60.29 -8.28
N ASP A 56 10.28 60.30 -9.62
CA ASP A 56 10.97 61.27 -10.51
C ASP A 56 12.46 61.46 -10.18
N VAL A 57 13.12 60.38 -9.78
CA VAL A 57 14.56 60.41 -9.46
C VAL A 57 15.36 60.13 -10.75
N PRO A 58 16.17 61.08 -11.25
CA PRO A 58 16.96 60.86 -12.46
C PRO A 58 18.06 59.82 -12.18
N MET A 59 18.11 58.76 -12.98
CA MET A 59 19.23 57.81 -12.94
C MET A 59 20.53 58.50 -13.32
N SER A 60 21.62 58.20 -12.59
CA SER A 60 22.95 58.67 -12.96
C SER A 60 23.31 58.22 -14.37
N ARG A 61 24.14 59.00 -15.06
CA ARG A 61 24.58 58.71 -16.44
C ARG A 61 25.26 57.33 -16.56
N GLU A 62 25.99 56.92 -15.53
CA GLU A 62 26.65 55.60 -15.44
C GLU A 62 25.64 54.45 -15.27
N ASN A 63 24.64 54.62 -14.42
CA ASN A 63 23.60 53.60 -14.20
C ASN A 63 22.70 53.46 -15.44
N ALA A 64 22.39 54.58 -16.11
CA ALA A 64 21.65 54.57 -17.37
C ALA A 64 22.42 53.85 -18.49
N ALA A 65 23.73 54.09 -18.61
CA ALA A 65 24.59 53.40 -19.57
C ALA A 65 24.68 51.89 -19.29
N THR A 66 24.87 51.50 -18.02
CA THR A 66 24.89 50.09 -17.59
C THR A 66 23.58 49.39 -17.90
N CYS A 67 22.44 50.04 -17.62
CA CYS A 67 21.11 49.51 -17.92
C CYS A 67 20.91 49.30 -19.44
N ALA A 68 21.34 50.26 -20.26
CA ALA A 68 21.27 50.16 -21.71
C ALA A 68 22.13 49.00 -22.25
N GLU A 69 23.32 48.77 -21.67
CA GLU A 69 24.19 47.65 -22.04
C GLU A 69 23.57 46.30 -21.66
N ILE A 70 23.01 46.17 -20.46
CA ILE A 70 22.31 44.95 -20.02
C ILE A 70 21.14 44.63 -20.93
N LYS A 71 20.32 45.64 -21.29
CA LYS A 71 19.20 45.47 -22.24
C LYS A 71 19.68 44.97 -23.61
N ARG A 72 20.80 45.50 -24.11
CA ARG A 72 21.38 45.06 -25.38
C ARG A 72 21.86 43.62 -25.32
N LYS A 73 22.54 43.23 -24.23
CA LYS A 73 22.99 41.84 -24.01
C LYS A 73 21.82 40.87 -23.90
N TYR A 74 20.75 41.25 -23.20
CA TYR A 74 19.52 40.45 -23.11
C TYR A 74 18.84 40.30 -24.46
N ALA A 75 18.70 41.38 -25.24
CA ALA A 75 18.10 41.32 -26.56
C ALA A 75 18.87 40.38 -27.50
N LYS A 76 20.21 40.41 -27.44
CA LYS A 76 21.07 39.48 -28.18
C LYS A 76 20.85 38.04 -27.73
N PHE A 77 20.92 37.77 -26.43
CA PHE A 77 20.70 36.43 -25.88
C PHE A 77 19.32 35.87 -26.25
N SER A 78 18.27 36.68 -26.18
CA SER A 78 16.91 36.29 -26.55
C SER A 78 16.80 35.94 -28.05
N ALA A 79 17.47 36.69 -28.91
CA ALA A 79 17.54 36.37 -30.34
C ALA A 79 18.30 35.06 -30.60
N ASP A 80 19.46 34.86 -29.95
CA ASP A 80 20.25 33.64 -30.07
C ASP A 80 19.46 32.41 -29.56
N LEU A 81 18.76 32.55 -28.42
CA LEU A 81 17.89 31.50 -27.87
C LEU A 81 16.74 31.17 -28.82
N LYS A 82 16.11 32.18 -29.43
CA LYS A 82 15.04 31.96 -30.40
C LYS A 82 15.55 31.21 -31.64
N GLY A 83 16.73 31.58 -32.14
CA GLY A 83 17.38 30.87 -33.24
C GLY A 83 17.68 29.41 -32.88
N PHE A 84 18.20 29.15 -31.68
CA PHE A 84 18.42 27.80 -31.19
C PHE A 84 17.12 26.99 -31.11
N VAL A 85 16.04 27.55 -30.55
CA VAL A 85 14.73 26.86 -30.48
C VAL A 85 14.18 26.55 -31.87
N GLU A 86 14.31 27.48 -32.82
CA GLU A 86 13.90 27.27 -34.21
C GLU A 86 14.75 26.18 -34.88
N GLU A 87 16.06 26.14 -34.63
CA GLU A 87 16.96 25.09 -35.11
C GLU A 87 16.61 23.73 -34.51
N GLN A 88 16.33 23.65 -33.19
CA GLN A 88 15.89 22.40 -32.56
C GLN A 88 14.56 21.92 -33.14
N ARG A 89 13.60 22.83 -33.37
CA ARG A 89 12.32 22.51 -34.02
C ARG A 89 12.54 22.03 -35.46
N LYS A 90 13.48 22.64 -36.18
CA LYS A 90 13.84 22.22 -37.55
C LYS A 90 14.48 20.83 -37.55
N LEU A 91 15.40 20.53 -36.63
CA LEU A 91 16.00 19.20 -36.49
C LEU A 91 14.97 18.13 -36.09
N GLN A 92 13.95 18.50 -35.30
CA GLN A 92 12.81 17.61 -35.00
C GLN A 92 11.91 17.37 -36.21
N ALA A 93 11.79 18.35 -37.11
CA ALA A 93 11.00 18.24 -38.35
C ALA A 93 11.77 17.61 -39.53
N GLU A 94 13.11 17.71 -39.54
CA GLU A 94 14.02 17.10 -40.54
C GLU A 94 14.53 15.72 -40.13
N ALA A 95 14.40 15.34 -38.85
CA ALA A 95 14.39 13.92 -38.50
C ALA A 95 13.30 13.25 -39.35
N PRO A 96 13.57 12.09 -39.99
CA PRO A 96 12.55 11.42 -40.78
C PRO A 96 11.31 11.34 -39.90
N GLU A 97 10.16 11.89 -40.35
CA GLU A 97 8.91 11.81 -39.61
C GLU A 97 8.83 10.39 -39.09
N ALA A 98 9.01 10.25 -37.77
CA ALA A 98 8.85 8.98 -37.14
C ALA A 98 7.46 8.56 -37.59
N SER A 99 7.36 7.41 -38.26
CA SER A 99 6.11 6.97 -38.85
C SER A 99 5.02 7.08 -37.76
N PRO A 100 3.71 7.17 -38.08
CA PRO A 100 2.66 7.09 -37.05
C PRO A 100 2.94 5.96 -36.04
N ASP A 101 3.51 4.87 -36.56
CA ASP A 101 4.05 3.71 -35.86
C ASP A 101 5.21 4.00 -34.87
N ASP A 102 6.12 4.91 -35.16
CA ASP A 102 7.26 5.29 -34.28
C ASP A 102 6.87 6.32 -33.21
N GLN A 103 5.93 7.22 -33.51
CA GLN A 103 5.34 8.13 -32.51
C GLN A 103 4.48 7.35 -31.51
N GLN A 104 3.71 6.37 -32.01
CA GLN A 104 2.94 5.47 -31.17
C GLN A 104 3.87 4.59 -30.30
N LYS A 105 4.96 4.05 -30.86
CA LYS A 105 5.98 3.33 -30.08
C LYS A 105 6.65 4.20 -29.01
N GLN A 106 6.96 5.47 -29.29
CA GLN A 106 7.50 6.38 -28.27
C GLN A 106 6.47 6.69 -27.17
N SER A 107 5.22 6.96 -27.53
CA SER A 107 4.12 7.17 -26.59
C SER A 107 3.91 5.94 -25.69
N GLU A 108 3.86 4.74 -26.27
CA GLU A 108 3.75 3.48 -25.55
C GLU A 108 4.93 3.25 -24.62
N GLN A 109 6.16 3.55 -25.07
CA GLN A 109 7.35 3.40 -24.25
C GLN A 109 7.34 4.37 -23.06
N GLN A 110 6.90 5.61 -23.26
CA GLN A 110 6.72 6.58 -22.16
C GLN A 110 5.65 6.11 -21.17
N SER A 111 4.53 5.58 -21.67
CA SER A 111 3.46 5.01 -20.84
C SER A 111 3.96 3.82 -20.02
N ARG A 112 4.73 2.90 -20.62
CA ARG A 112 5.37 1.77 -19.90
C ARG A 112 6.33 2.25 -18.82
N GLU A 113 7.22 3.19 -19.13
CA GLU A 113 8.18 3.72 -18.16
C GLU A 113 7.46 4.42 -16.98
N ARG A 114 6.35 5.09 -17.27
CA ARG A 114 5.52 5.73 -16.24
C ARG A 114 4.86 4.71 -15.32
N VAL A 115 4.35 3.60 -15.86
CA VAL A 115 3.80 2.48 -15.06
C VAL A 115 4.90 1.86 -14.19
N THR A 116 6.07 1.54 -14.73
CA THR A 116 7.20 0.99 -13.95
C THR A 116 7.63 1.93 -12.81
N LYS A 117 7.70 3.24 -13.07
CA LYS A 117 8.00 4.24 -12.02
C LYS A 117 6.94 4.26 -10.91
N LEU A 118 5.66 4.09 -11.24
CA LEU A 118 4.58 4.03 -10.25
C LEU A 118 4.65 2.72 -9.44
N LEU A 119 4.89 1.58 -10.08
CA LEU A 119 5.09 0.29 -9.40
C LEU A 119 6.24 0.36 -8.39
N GLY A 120 7.39 0.92 -8.78
CA GLY A 120 8.53 1.12 -7.88
C GLY A 120 8.21 2.04 -6.69
N LYS A 121 7.41 3.11 -6.90
CA LYS A 121 6.94 3.99 -5.81
C LYS A 121 6.03 3.24 -4.83
N ILE A 122 5.11 2.43 -5.33
CA ILE A 122 4.20 1.62 -4.49
C ILE A 122 5.02 0.65 -3.63
N GLN A 123 5.94 -0.09 -4.25
CA GLN A 123 6.81 -1.04 -3.55
C GLN A 123 7.69 -0.37 -2.50
N HIS A 124 8.24 0.81 -2.80
CA HIS A 124 9.02 1.60 -1.85
C HIS A 124 8.18 2.05 -0.63
N ARG A 125 6.92 2.45 -0.85
CA ARG A 125 6.02 2.86 0.24
C ARG A 125 5.58 1.69 1.11
N ILE A 126 5.39 0.51 0.53
CA ILE A 126 5.03 -0.71 1.29
C ILE A 126 6.17 -1.18 2.20
N THR A 127 7.42 -1.04 1.73
CA THR A 127 8.62 -1.56 2.42
C THR A 127 9.23 -0.61 3.44
N ARG A 128 8.91 0.70 3.42
CA ARG A 128 9.38 1.68 4.41
C ARG A 128 8.36 1.99 5.52
N LYS A 129 8.81 2.72 6.55
CA LYS A 129 8.01 3.18 7.69
C LYS A 129 6.70 3.82 7.21
N ARG A 130 5.60 3.12 7.47
CA ARG A 130 4.26 3.44 7.00
C ARG A 130 3.77 4.71 7.72
N ASN A 131 3.59 5.78 6.96
CA ASN A 131 2.94 7.01 7.44
C ASN A 131 1.43 6.88 7.23
N ASP A 132 0.55 7.45 8.05
CA ASP A 132 -0.91 7.15 8.03
C ASP A 132 -1.59 7.26 6.65
N ALA A 133 -1.09 8.12 5.76
CA ALA A 133 -1.61 8.32 4.40
C ALA A 133 -1.05 7.35 3.32
N TRP A 134 -0.31 6.29 3.70
CA TRP A 134 0.36 5.41 2.73
C TRP A 134 -0.64 4.63 1.85
N ILE A 135 -1.80 4.26 2.40
CA ILE A 135 -2.84 3.50 1.72
C ILE A 135 -3.47 4.33 0.60
N ASP A 136 -3.95 5.54 0.90
CA ASP A 136 -4.59 6.42 -0.09
C ASP A 136 -3.61 6.80 -1.22
N LYS A 137 -2.34 7.04 -0.90
CA LYS A 137 -1.30 7.32 -1.92
C LYS A 137 -1.06 6.12 -2.85
N ASN A 138 -1.08 4.90 -2.31
CA ASN A 138 -0.95 3.71 -3.15
C ASN A 138 -2.19 3.50 -4.02
N PHE A 139 -3.40 3.72 -3.49
CA PHE A 139 -4.63 3.60 -4.27
C PHE A 139 -4.68 4.60 -5.43
N ALA A 140 -4.25 5.85 -5.21
CA ALA A 140 -4.16 6.85 -6.28
C ALA A 140 -3.16 6.44 -7.38
N ASP A 141 -2.01 5.89 -7.00
CA ASP A 141 -1.01 5.42 -7.97
C ASP A 141 -1.53 4.20 -8.75
N VAL A 142 -2.24 3.26 -8.11
CA VAL A 142 -2.88 2.12 -8.79
C VAL A 142 -4.01 2.57 -9.73
N GLU A 143 -4.81 3.56 -9.33
CA GLU A 143 -5.85 4.14 -10.20
C GLU A 143 -5.27 4.86 -11.42
N THR A 144 -4.11 5.51 -11.25
CA THR A 144 -3.35 6.11 -12.35
C THR A 144 -2.83 5.02 -13.30
N ILE A 145 -2.31 3.91 -12.76
CA ILE A 145 -1.89 2.76 -13.57
C ILE A 145 -3.09 2.20 -14.34
N ALA A 146 -4.24 1.98 -13.69
CA ALA A 146 -5.44 1.48 -14.34
C ALA A 146 -5.87 2.35 -15.53
N SER A 147 -5.80 3.67 -15.34
CA SER A 147 -6.16 4.65 -16.38
C SER A 147 -5.19 4.63 -17.58
N ILE A 148 -3.91 4.34 -17.36
CA ILE A 148 -2.90 4.22 -18.44
C ILE A 148 -3.06 2.90 -19.19
N ILE A 149 -3.36 1.82 -18.48
CA ILE A 149 -3.44 0.48 -19.07
C ILE A 149 -4.77 0.29 -19.83
N GLY A 150 -5.86 0.93 -19.37
CA GLY A 150 -7.17 0.90 -20.04
C GLY A 150 -7.36 1.92 -21.15
N ASP A 151 -6.28 2.60 -21.59
CA ASP A 151 -6.32 3.51 -22.75
C ASP A 151 -6.30 2.69 -24.04
N ASP A 152 -7.29 2.88 -24.93
CA ASP A 152 -7.47 2.09 -26.17
C ASP A 152 -6.27 2.23 -27.13
N ASP A 153 -5.50 3.33 -27.01
CA ASP A 153 -4.31 3.61 -27.81
C ASP A 153 -3.03 2.89 -27.29
N PHE A 154 -3.12 2.26 -26.12
CA PHE A 154 -2.03 1.49 -25.52
C PHE A 154 -2.16 0.01 -25.89
N ALA A 155 -1.20 -0.55 -26.64
CA ALA A 155 -1.18 -1.98 -27.01
C ALA A 155 -1.08 -2.96 -25.82
N GLY A 156 -1.12 -2.45 -24.60
CA GLY A 156 -1.14 -3.22 -23.37
C GLY A 156 0.25 -3.42 -22.74
N PRO A 157 0.25 -3.81 -21.45
CA PRO A 157 1.46 -4.10 -20.71
C PRO A 157 2.09 -5.39 -21.25
N ASP A 158 3.41 -5.38 -21.45
CA ASP A 158 4.12 -6.61 -21.82
C ASP A 158 4.05 -7.65 -20.68
N LYS A 159 4.40 -8.90 -20.97
CA LYS A 159 4.31 -10.00 -20.00
C LYS A 159 5.12 -9.73 -18.72
N ALA A 160 6.26 -9.04 -18.82
CA ALA A 160 7.10 -8.73 -17.68
C ALA A 160 6.42 -7.69 -16.77
N LEU A 161 5.87 -6.63 -17.37
CA LEU A 161 5.16 -5.56 -16.67
C LEU A 161 3.85 -6.07 -16.04
N ARG A 162 3.15 -7.01 -16.69
CA ARG A 162 1.98 -7.69 -16.09
C ARG A 162 2.35 -8.48 -14.85
N ASN A 163 3.43 -9.26 -14.91
CA ASN A 163 3.92 -10.02 -13.76
C ASN A 163 4.35 -9.10 -12.61
N GLU A 164 5.02 -7.99 -12.91
CA GLU A 164 5.42 -6.99 -11.92
C GLU A 164 4.20 -6.32 -11.28
N LEU A 165 3.20 -5.94 -12.09
CA LEU A 165 1.94 -5.37 -11.62
C LEU A 165 1.23 -6.31 -10.65
N VAL A 166 1.06 -7.59 -11.01
CA VAL A 166 0.43 -8.61 -10.15
C VAL A 166 1.20 -8.75 -8.83
N LEU A 167 2.53 -8.82 -8.88
CA LEU A 167 3.37 -8.95 -7.68
C LEU A 167 3.25 -7.72 -6.75
N VAL A 168 3.21 -6.51 -7.30
CA VAL A 168 3.06 -5.28 -6.53
C VAL A 168 1.65 -5.16 -5.94
N LEU A 169 0.62 -5.55 -6.70
CA LEU A 169 -0.75 -5.62 -6.21
C LEU A 169 -0.87 -6.63 -5.06
N ASP A 170 -0.20 -7.78 -5.15
CA ASP A 170 -0.22 -8.79 -4.08
C ASP A 170 0.42 -8.31 -2.78
N HIS A 171 1.60 -7.69 -2.88
CA HIS A 171 2.23 -7.05 -1.74
C HIS A 171 1.35 -5.93 -1.16
N LEU A 172 0.69 -5.14 -2.02
CA LEU A 172 -0.19 -4.05 -1.58
C LEU A 172 -1.41 -4.60 -0.84
N ILE A 173 -2.12 -5.56 -1.44
CA ILE A 173 -3.31 -6.17 -0.85
C ILE A 173 -2.95 -6.82 0.48
N SER A 174 -1.88 -7.62 0.52
CA SER A 174 -1.40 -8.23 1.76
C SER A 174 -1.05 -7.20 2.82
N ALA A 175 -0.34 -6.12 2.45
CA ALA A 175 0.02 -5.06 3.38
C ALA A 175 -1.20 -4.29 3.91
N VAL A 176 -2.21 -4.04 3.07
CA VAL A 176 -3.47 -3.41 3.47
C VAL A 176 -4.23 -4.35 4.38
N LEU A 177 -4.40 -5.63 4.03
CA LEU A 177 -5.11 -6.57 4.88
C LEU A 177 -4.43 -6.72 6.25
N LEU A 178 -3.11 -6.72 6.34
CA LEU A 178 -2.39 -6.83 7.62
C LEU A 178 -2.29 -5.50 8.39
N SER A 179 -2.72 -4.39 7.82
CA SER A 179 -2.61 -3.07 8.46
C SER A 179 -3.69 -2.86 9.53
N PRO A 180 -3.35 -2.29 10.70
CA PRO A 180 -4.34 -1.92 11.72
C PRO A 180 -5.22 -0.73 11.30
N LEU A 181 -4.82 0.01 10.25
CA LEU A 181 -5.57 1.14 9.68
C LEU A 181 -6.65 0.71 8.66
N THR A 182 -6.94 -0.60 8.58
CA THR A 182 -7.81 -1.15 7.54
C THR A 182 -9.24 -1.26 8.04
N ASN A 183 -10.07 -0.39 7.48
CA ASN A 183 -11.47 -0.22 7.84
C ASN A 183 -12.35 -0.67 6.65
N GLN A 184 -13.65 -0.76 6.87
CA GLN A 184 -14.61 -1.11 5.81
C GLN A 184 -14.49 -0.20 4.58
N SER A 185 -14.38 1.12 4.80
CA SER A 185 -14.17 2.10 3.72
C SER A 185 -12.88 1.87 2.95
N THR A 186 -11.79 1.48 3.63
CA THR A 186 -10.51 1.15 2.99
C THR A 186 -10.65 -0.07 2.08
N LEU A 187 -11.35 -1.10 2.54
CA LEU A 187 -11.61 -2.29 1.75
C LEU A 187 -12.50 -1.98 0.53
N GLU A 188 -13.51 -1.12 0.68
CA GLU A 188 -14.38 -0.65 -0.41
C GLU A 188 -13.61 0.13 -1.48
N LYS A 189 -12.74 1.06 -1.06
CA LYS A 189 -11.84 1.76 -1.96
C LYS A 189 -10.93 0.78 -2.71
N MET A 190 -10.37 -0.22 -2.02
CA MET A 190 -9.49 -1.20 -2.65
C MET A 190 -10.22 -2.04 -3.71
N GLU A 191 -11.44 -2.52 -3.43
CA GLU A 191 -12.23 -3.25 -4.43
C GLU A 191 -12.60 -2.37 -5.62
N LYS A 192 -12.95 -1.10 -5.38
CA LYS A 192 -13.24 -0.15 -6.47
C LYS A 192 -12.02 0.06 -7.39
N VAL A 193 -10.83 0.15 -6.81
CA VAL A 193 -9.58 0.29 -7.57
C VAL A 193 -9.27 -1.00 -8.35
N LEU A 194 -9.44 -2.17 -7.74
CA LEU A 194 -9.24 -3.46 -8.42
C LEU A 194 -10.21 -3.66 -9.58
N LYS A 195 -11.48 -3.25 -9.44
CA LYS A 195 -12.47 -3.30 -10.54
C LYS A 195 -12.09 -2.43 -11.73
N LYS A 196 -11.31 -1.36 -11.54
CA LYS A 196 -10.81 -0.53 -12.65
C LYS A 196 -9.69 -1.19 -13.45
N LEU A 197 -9.03 -2.19 -12.85
CA LEU A 197 -8.02 -3.01 -13.51
C LEU A 197 -8.62 -4.29 -14.11
N ALA A 198 -9.90 -4.56 -13.86
CA ALA A 198 -10.60 -5.71 -14.42
C ALA A 198 -10.93 -5.46 -15.90
N ASP A 199 -11.00 -6.54 -16.68
CA ASP A 199 -11.26 -6.60 -18.11
C ASP A 199 -10.10 -6.07 -18.98
N VAL A 200 -8.87 -6.00 -18.43
CA VAL A 200 -7.71 -5.46 -19.14
C VAL A 200 -6.80 -6.56 -19.70
N HIS A 201 -6.69 -7.71 -19.01
CA HIS A 201 -5.95 -8.88 -19.50
C HIS A 201 -6.31 -10.13 -18.67
N ASP A 202 -6.56 -11.28 -19.32
CA ASP A 202 -7.02 -12.53 -18.68
C ASP A 202 -6.23 -12.92 -17.41
N ASP A 203 -4.89 -12.90 -17.48
CA ASP A 203 -4.00 -13.20 -16.34
C ASP A 203 -4.17 -12.24 -15.14
N ILE A 204 -4.47 -10.96 -15.41
CA ILE A 204 -4.70 -9.94 -14.38
C ILE A 204 -6.12 -10.12 -13.81
N ASP A 205 -7.08 -10.50 -14.64
CA ASP A 205 -8.48 -10.68 -14.25
C ASP A 205 -8.68 -11.89 -13.33
N GLU A 206 -7.97 -13.00 -13.59
CA GLU A 206 -7.96 -14.16 -12.70
C GLU A 206 -7.44 -13.78 -11.30
N TYR A 207 -6.36 -12.99 -11.25
CA TYR A 207 -5.82 -12.47 -10.00
C TYR A 207 -6.80 -11.54 -9.28
N ILE A 208 -7.38 -10.56 -10.00
CA ILE A 208 -8.33 -9.60 -9.42
C ILE A 208 -9.56 -10.30 -8.85
N LYS A 209 -10.07 -11.35 -9.52
CA LYS A 209 -11.19 -12.15 -9.03
C LYS A 209 -10.84 -12.83 -7.71
N SER A 210 -9.70 -13.51 -7.65
CA SER A 210 -9.21 -14.16 -6.42
C SER A 210 -9.02 -13.15 -5.28
N SER A 211 -8.39 -12.01 -5.56
CA SER A 211 -8.19 -10.93 -4.58
C SER A 211 -9.52 -10.34 -4.10
N SER A 212 -10.51 -10.16 -4.99
CA SER A 212 -11.84 -9.63 -4.63
C SER A 212 -12.61 -10.59 -3.70
N GLU A 213 -12.46 -11.89 -3.88
CA GLU A 213 -13.01 -12.91 -2.95
C GLU A 213 -12.36 -12.84 -1.56
N LEU A 214 -11.05 -12.59 -1.49
CA LEU A 214 -10.35 -12.40 -0.21
C LEU A 214 -10.83 -11.13 0.51
N LEU A 215 -11.08 -10.04 -0.22
CA LEU A 215 -11.62 -8.80 0.37
C LEU A 215 -13.04 -8.95 0.88
N THR A 216 -13.90 -9.67 0.16
CA THR A 216 -15.27 -9.94 0.63
C THR A 216 -15.28 -10.83 1.87
N LYS A 217 -14.43 -11.87 1.94
CA LYS A 217 -14.24 -12.68 3.16
C LYS A 217 -13.74 -11.82 4.34
N LYS A 218 -12.76 -10.93 4.12
CA LYS A 218 -12.25 -9.99 5.11
C LYS A 218 -13.34 -9.03 5.64
N ARG A 219 -14.17 -8.48 4.76
CA ARG A 219 -15.29 -7.61 5.16
C ARG A 219 -16.36 -8.37 5.95
N ALA A 220 -16.67 -9.61 5.58
CA ALA A 220 -17.60 -10.43 6.33
C ALA A 220 -17.11 -10.66 7.77
N ALA A 221 -15.81 -10.93 7.96
CA ALA A 221 -15.20 -11.03 9.28
C ALA A 221 -15.26 -9.70 10.07
N GLN A 222 -14.92 -8.57 9.44
CA GLN A 222 -14.98 -7.24 10.11
C GLN A 222 -16.41 -6.78 10.42
N ARG A 223 -17.41 -7.21 9.64
CA ARG A 223 -18.83 -6.90 9.88
C ARG A 223 -19.38 -7.67 11.09
N VAL A 224 -18.86 -8.86 11.36
CA VAL A 224 -19.21 -9.63 12.57
C VAL A 224 -18.61 -8.97 13.82
N GLU A 225 -17.41 -8.39 13.73
CA GLU A 225 -16.77 -7.64 14.83
C GLU A 225 -17.40 -6.26 15.12
N ASN A 226 -17.98 -5.58 14.12
CA ASN A 226 -18.51 -4.19 14.26
C ASN A 226 -20.04 -4.09 14.44
N THR A 227 -20.75 -5.18 14.72
CA THR A 227 -22.20 -5.11 15.02
C THR A 227 -22.42 -4.43 16.38
N PRO A 228 -23.31 -3.42 16.52
CA PRO A 228 -23.62 -2.83 17.82
C PRO A 228 -24.15 -3.90 18.77
N GLN A 229 -23.75 -3.83 20.05
CA GLN A 229 -24.06 -4.79 21.14
C GLN A 229 -25.57 -5.06 21.37
N SER A 230 -26.49 -4.42 20.66
CA SER A 230 -27.94 -4.60 20.81
C SER A 230 -28.49 -5.88 20.18
N ASP A 231 -27.84 -6.44 19.15
CA ASP A 231 -28.30 -7.69 18.50
C ASP A 231 -27.77 -8.95 19.22
N PHE A 232 -26.76 -8.79 20.09
CA PHE A 232 -26.29 -9.84 20.99
C PHE A 232 -27.29 -10.12 22.10
N LEU A 233 -27.97 -9.10 22.64
CA LEU A 233 -28.99 -9.29 23.68
C LEU A 233 -30.24 -10.04 23.16
N VAL A 234 -30.68 -9.76 21.93
CA VAL A 234 -31.83 -10.45 21.32
C VAL A 234 -31.48 -11.90 20.94
N LYS A 235 -30.24 -12.16 20.51
CA LYS A 235 -29.76 -13.53 20.27
C LYS A 235 -29.51 -14.29 21.58
N VAL A 236 -29.02 -13.64 22.63
CA VAL A 236 -28.82 -14.23 23.96
C VAL A 236 -30.16 -14.57 24.61
N GLU A 237 -31.21 -13.76 24.42
CA GLU A 237 -32.56 -14.11 24.90
C GLU A 237 -33.21 -15.24 24.09
N ARG A 238 -32.98 -15.30 22.77
CA ARG A 238 -33.44 -16.42 21.93
C ARG A 238 -32.66 -17.72 22.16
N THR A 239 -31.35 -17.63 22.42
CA THR A 239 -30.55 -18.79 22.82
C THR A 239 -30.85 -19.18 24.26
N ALA A 240 -31.12 -18.26 25.19
CA ALA A 240 -31.60 -18.60 26.54
C ALA A 240 -32.97 -19.29 26.51
N ALA A 241 -33.88 -18.88 25.63
CA ALA A 241 -35.16 -19.56 25.43
C ALA A 241 -34.99 -20.95 24.76
N ALA A 242 -34.03 -21.11 23.85
CA ALA A 242 -33.69 -22.41 23.26
C ALA A 242 -32.92 -23.32 24.25
N VAL A 243 -32.13 -22.74 25.16
CA VAL A 243 -31.41 -23.44 26.24
C VAL A 243 -32.38 -23.91 27.33
N ALA A 244 -33.41 -23.12 27.66
CA ALA A 244 -34.50 -23.58 28.53
C ALA A 244 -35.34 -24.71 27.91
N ALA A 245 -35.44 -24.76 26.58
CA ALA A 245 -36.09 -25.86 25.86
C ALA A 245 -35.19 -27.11 25.73
N ALA A 246 -33.87 -26.93 25.63
CA ALA A 246 -32.89 -28.03 25.56
C ALA A 246 -32.60 -28.65 26.94
N GLU A 247 -32.66 -27.89 28.03
CA GLU A 247 -32.60 -28.43 29.41
C GLU A 247 -33.80 -29.33 29.75
N ALA A 248 -34.88 -29.30 28.98
CA ALA A 248 -36.01 -30.22 29.12
C ALA A 248 -35.80 -31.57 28.39
N ALA A 249 -34.77 -31.70 27.54
CA ALA A 249 -34.52 -32.89 26.73
C ALA A 249 -33.14 -33.50 27.05
N GLY A 250 -33.09 -34.26 28.14
CA GLY A 250 -31.89 -34.96 28.59
C GLY A 250 -31.27 -35.87 27.53
N SER A 251 -29.98 -35.68 27.26
CA SER A 251 -29.13 -36.69 26.64
C SER A 251 -27.78 -36.75 27.37
N ASP A 252 -27.47 -37.95 27.82
CA ASP A 252 -26.39 -38.34 28.73
C ASP A 252 -25.05 -38.49 27.98
N ALA A 253 -24.57 -37.41 27.36
CA ALA A 253 -23.29 -37.38 26.66
C ALA A 253 -22.33 -36.41 27.35
N THR A 254 -21.33 -36.96 28.05
CA THR A 254 -20.29 -36.19 28.74
C THR A 254 -19.21 -35.72 27.76
N TYR A 255 -19.34 -34.49 27.25
CA TYR A 255 -18.35 -33.86 26.38
C TYR A 255 -17.23 -33.20 27.19
N GLU A 256 -16.30 -34.00 27.70
CA GLU A 256 -15.25 -33.54 28.62
C GLU A 256 -13.84 -33.68 28.03
N VAL A 257 -13.00 -32.66 28.26
CA VAL A 257 -11.57 -32.68 27.91
C VAL A 257 -10.72 -32.51 29.16
N PHE A 258 -9.57 -33.19 29.16
CA PHE A 258 -8.54 -33.07 30.18
C PHE A 258 -7.40 -32.23 29.65
N VAL A 259 -7.03 -31.20 30.42
CA VAL A 259 -5.98 -30.23 30.09
C VAL A 259 -4.84 -30.41 31.08
N SER A 260 -3.62 -30.59 30.59
CA SER A 260 -2.40 -30.70 31.40
C SER A 260 -1.34 -29.69 30.97
N ASP A 261 -0.27 -29.58 31.77
CA ASP A 261 0.84 -28.64 31.58
C ASP A 261 0.47 -27.15 31.75
N LEU A 262 -0.55 -26.86 32.58
CA LEU A 262 -0.90 -25.48 32.92
C LEU A 262 0.22 -24.80 33.75
N PRO A 263 0.52 -23.51 33.52
CA PRO A 263 1.56 -22.80 34.25
C PRO A 263 1.22 -22.64 35.73
N TRP A 264 2.25 -22.77 36.58
CA TRP A 264 2.18 -22.45 38.01
C TRP A 264 1.91 -20.96 38.18
N GLY A 265 0.63 -20.60 38.39
CA GLY A 265 0.13 -19.24 38.34
C GLY A 265 -1.32 -19.15 37.85
N THR A 266 -1.79 -20.16 37.10
CA THR A 266 -3.22 -20.32 36.76
C THR A 266 -3.95 -20.84 37.98
N THR A 267 -4.48 -19.90 38.76
CA THR A 267 -5.21 -20.15 40.02
C THR A 267 -6.73 -20.02 39.85
N LYS A 268 -7.22 -19.55 38.69
CA LYS A 268 -8.64 -19.27 38.47
C LYS A 268 -9.21 -20.10 37.34
N GLU A 269 -10.30 -20.81 37.64
CA GLU A 269 -11.11 -21.55 36.66
C GLU A 269 -11.65 -20.63 35.54
N ALA A 270 -11.86 -19.34 35.84
CA ALA A 270 -12.33 -18.34 34.89
C ALA A 270 -11.37 -18.10 33.71
N ASP A 271 -10.05 -18.20 33.93
CA ASP A 271 -9.06 -17.97 32.87
C ASP A 271 -9.04 -19.14 31.88
N VAL A 272 -9.21 -20.36 32.41
CA VAL A 272 -9.34 -21.59 31.62
C VAL A 272 -10.67 -21.59 30.85
N ALA A 273 -11.78 -21.21 31.51
CA ALA A 273 -13.09 -21.09 30.87
C ALA A 273 -13.08 -20.08 29.72
N SER A 274 -12.42 -18.93 29.90
CA SER A 274 -12.32 -17.89 28.87
C SER A 274 -11.50 -18.35 27.66
N TYR A 275 -10.40 -19.06 27.89
CA TYR A 275 -9.55 -19.58 26.82
C TYR A 275 -10.25 -20.66 25.98
N PHE A 276 -10.92 -21.60 26.65
CA PHE A 276 -11.67 -22.66 25.98
C PHE A 276 -13.05 -22.22 25.47
N GLY A 277 -13.54 -21.04 25.87
CA GLY A 277 -14.75 -20.44 25.32
C GLY A 277 -14.69 -20.17 23.81
N ILE A 278 -13.49 -20.05 23.24
CA ILE A 278 -13.27 -19.94 21.79
C ILE A 278 -13.64 -21.25 21.08
N ALA A 279 -13.43 -22.39 21.74
CA ALA A 279 -13.75 -23.71 21.19
C ALA A 279 -15.25 -24.03 21.28
N GLY A 280 -15.95 -23.57 22.32
CA GLY A 280 -17.39 -23.75 22.47
C GLY A 280 -17.92 -23.35 23.83
N ALA A 281 -19.23 -23.47 24.04
CA ALA A 281 -19.87 -23.14 25.31
C ALA A 281 -19.39 -24.10 26.43
N VAL A 282 -18.62 -23.56 27.38
CA VAL A 282 -18.11 -24.28 28.55
C VAL A 282 -19.19 -24.32 29.62
N VAL A 283 -19.58 -25.53 30.02
CA VAL A 283 -20.61 -25.79 31.05
C VAL A 283 -19.99 -25.76 32.44
N SER A 284 -18.80 -26.34 32.61
CA SER A 284 -18.08 -26.34 33.89
C SER A 284 -16.59 -26.57 33.68
N VAL A 285 -15.78 -25.96 34.54
CA VAL A 285 -14.34 -26.21 34.64
C VAL A 285 -14.07 -26.71 36.06
N GLN A 286 -13.29 -27.78 36.19
CA GLN A 286 -12.85 -28.29 37.47
C GLN A 286 -11.32 -28.32 37.50
N MET A 287 -10.73 -27.70 38.52
CA MET A 287 -9.29 -27.71 38.73
C MET A 287 -8.95 -28.39 40.06
N PRO A 288 -8.42 -29.63 40.02
CA PRO A 288 -7.96 -30.30 41.24
C PRO A 288 -6.86 -29.49 41.94
N THR A 289 -7.06 -29.25 43.23
CA THR A 289 -6.08 -28.59 44.12
C THR A 289 -5.47 -29.60 45.08
N MET A 290 -4.20 -29.42 45.42
CA MET A 290 -3.52 -30.17 46.47
C MET A 290 -4.01 -29.73 47.87
N ALA A 291 -3.65 -30.52 48.90
CA ALA A 291 -4.02 -30.24 50.29
C ALA A 291 -3.46 -28.92 50.85
N ASP A 292 -2.46 -28.32 50.18
CA ASP A 292 -1.86 -27.03 50.49
C ASP A 292 -2.55 -25.85 49.76
N GLY A 293 -3.60 -26.11 48.98
CA GLY A 293 -4.34 -25.10 48.20
C GLY A 293 -3.69 -24.71 46.87
N SER A 294 -2.59 -25.36 46.47
CA SER A 294 -1.95 -25.13 45.17
C SER A 294 -2.65 -25.92 44.05
N THR A 295 -2.70 -25.35 42.83
CA THR A 295 -3.27 -26.04 41.67
C THR A 295 -2.27 -27.03 41.08
N VAL A 296 -2.73 -28.25 40.76
CA VAL A 296 -1.88 -29.36 40.25
C VAL A 296 -1.39 -29.11 38.80
N GLY A 297 -1.80 -27.99 38.18
CA GLY A 297 -1.47 -27.69 36.78
C GLY A 297 -2.29 -28.51 35.78
N VAL A 298 -3.44 -29.03 36.21
CA VAL A 298 -4.40 -29.78 35.39
C VAL A 298 -5.80 -29.22 35.55
N ALA A 299 -6.63 -29.36 34.51
CA ALA A 299 -8.03 -28.95 34.52
C ALA A 299 -8.90 -29.92 33.71
N ILE A 300 -10.14 -30.10 34.13
CA ILE A 300 -11.18 -30.82 33.38
C ILE A 300 -12.20 -29.79 32.91
N VAL A 301 -12.48 -29.74 31.61
CA VAL A 301 -13.41 -28.79 31.00
C VAL A 301 -14.55 -29.55 30.34
N ARG A 302 -15.79 -29.26 30.75
CA ARG A 302 -17.01 -29.82 30.19
C ARG A 302 -17.65 -28.85 29.22
N PHE A 303 -17.96 -29.33 28.02
CA PHE A 303 -18.64 -28.56 26.97
C PHE A 303 -20.10 -28.94 26.84
N ALA A 304 -20.91 -28.00 26.35
CA ALA A 304 -22.32 -28.25 26.06
C ALA A 304 -22.51 -29.07 24.78
N THR A 305 -21.53 -29.08 23.88
CA THR A 305 -21.61 -29.71 22.55
C THR A 305 -20.37 -30.53 22.22
N LEU A 306 -20.55 -31.58 21.41
CA LEU A 306 -19.47 -32.39 20.84
C LEU A 306 -18.50 -31.56 19.97
N GLU A 307 -19.03 -30.55 19.28
CA GLU A 307 -18.24 -29.64 18.45
C GLU A 307 -17.27 -28.83 19.31
N GLY A 308 -17.71 -28.37 20.49
CA GLY A 308 -16.85 -27.65 21.44
C GLY A 308 -15.68 -28.49 21.94
N MET A 309 -15.95 -29.75 22.29
CA MET A 309 -14.93 -30.73 22.66
C MET A 309 -13.94 -31.01 21.51
N THR A 310 -14.44 -31.18 20.29
CA THR A 310 -13.60 -31.49 19.12
C THR A 310 -12.67 -30.32 18.77
N LEU A 311 -13.14 -29.09 18.89
CA LEU A 311 -12.34 -27.89 18.69
C LEU A 311 -11.30 -27.72 19.81
N ALA A 312 -11.67 -27.99 21.06
CA ALA A 312 -10.74 -27.93 22.19
C ALA A 312 -9.57 -28.93 22.03
N LEU A 313 -9.81 -30.13 21.50
CA LEU A 313 -8.75 -31.11 21.20
C LEU A 313 -7.76 -30.61 20.14
N ARG A 314 -8.19 -29.72 19.23
CA ARG A 314 -7.29 -29.11 18.24
C ARG A 314 -6.41 -28.01 18.84
N MET A 315 -6.71 -27.57 20.06
CA MET A 315 -5.90 -26.61 20.81
C MET A 315 -4.78 -27.29 21.60
N ASP A 316 -4.57 -28.60 21.41
CA ASP A 316 -3.39 -29.31 21.92
C ASP A 316 -2.10 -28.69 21.41
N GLY A 317 -1.16 -28.41 22.31
CA GLY A 317 0.13 -27.78 22.00
C GLY A 317 0.09 -26.27 21.82
N TYR A 318 -1.06 -25.59 21.95
CA TYR A 318 -1.13 -24.14 21.88
C TYR A 318 -0.58 -23.46 23.15
N PRO A 319 0.00 -22.25 23.01
CA PRO A 319 0.50 -21.52 24.17
C PRO A 319 -0.66 -20.95 25.00
N PHE A 320 -0.60 -21.19 26.30
CA PHE A 320 -1.44 -20.60 27.34
C PHE A 320 -0.53 -19.95 28.39
N ASN A 321 -0.60 -18.62 28.51
CA ASN A 321 0.26 -17.82 29.40
C ASN A 321 1.76 -18.18 29.32
N GLY A 322 2.26 -18.43 28.11
CA GLY A 322 3.68 -18.70 27.86
C GLY A 322 4.12 -20.15 28.04
N LYS A 323 3.22 -21.08 28.37
CA LYS A 323 3.48 -22.54 28.33
C LYS A 323 2.57 -23.24 27.32
N ASN A 324 3.09 -24.22 26.61
CA ASN A 324 2.29 -25.07 25.73
C ASN A 324 1.47 -26.03 26.58
N ILE A 325 0.14 -25.98 26.43
CA ILE A 325 -0.76 -26.88 27.12
C ILE A 325 -0.97 -28.15 26.32
N ARG A 326 -1.35 -29.23 27.01
CA ARG A 326 -1.74 -30.49 26.38
C ARG A 326 -3.23 -30.73 26.63
N VAL A 327 -3.97 -31.09 25.58
CA VAL A 327 -5.42 -31.33 25.64
C VAL A 327 -5.73 -32.74 25.13
N VAL A 328 -6.36 -33.55 25.96
CA VAL A 328 -6.75 -34.92 25.64
C VAL A 328 -8.21 -35.18 25.99
N VAL A 329 -8.81 -36.20 25.37
CA VAL A 329 -10.18 -36.62 25.71
C VAL A 329 -10.22 -37.10 27.15
N HIS A 330 -11.14 -36.56 27.96
CA HIS A 330 -11.36 -37.09 29.30
C HIS A 330 -12.19 -38.37 29.19
N LYS A 331 -11.68 -39.48 29.74
CA LYS A 331 -12.44 -40.72 29.91
C LYS A 331 -12.85 -40.81 31.37
N SER A 332 -14.11 -40.53 31.66
CA SER A 332 -14.69 -40.86 32.96
C SER A 332 -14.69 -42.38 33.09
N ASN A 333 -13.86 -42.92 33.98
CA ASN A 333 -13.86 -44.33 34.38
C ASN A 333 -14.53 -44.46 35.74
#